data_AF-A0A7X1BTV6-F1
#
_entry.id   AF-A0A7X1BTV6-F1
#
_cell.length_a   1.000
_cell.length_b   1.000
_cell.length_c   1.000
_cell.angle_alpha   90.00
_cell.angle_beta   90.00
_cell.angle_gamma   90.00
#
_symmetry.space_group_name_H-M   'P 1'
#
loop_
_entity.id
_entity.type
_entity.pdbx_description
1 polymer ?
#
loop_
_entity_poly.entity_id
_entity_poly.type
_entity_poly.pdbx_seq_one_letter_code
_entity_poly.pdbx_strand_id
1 'polypeptide(L)'
;MDSFLSMNEEDDNTGYQEDSLILRVAALDISIGSILEWNEELASGEMVRRWWYVHRKFNYGTAAVGTLFVCIPCRTFEESVSDGE
;
A
#
# COMPACT_ATOMS: atom_id res chain seq x y z
N MET A 1 -19.76 -19.61 -14.47
CA MET A 1 -18.42 -19.44 -13.89
C MET A 1 -18.02 -18.03 -14.22
N ASP A 2 -18.22 -17.11 -13.27
CA ASP A 2 -17.75 -15.74 -13.43
C ASP A 2 -16.23 -15.78 -13.52
N SER A 3 -15.72 -15.42 -14.69
CA SER A 3 -14.29 -15.28 -14.95
C SER A 3 -13.82 -14.06 -14.17
N PHE A 4 -13.01 -14.28 -13.13
CA PHE A 4 -12.26 -13.21 -12.48
C PHE A 4 -11.20 -12.74 -13.47
N LEU A 5 -11.51 -11.68 -14.21
CA LEU A 5 -10.52 -10.97 -15.00
C LEU A 5 -9.60 -10.24 -14.03
N SER A 6 -8.37 -10.74 -13.90
CA SER A 6 -7.27 -9.96 -13.36
C SER A 6 -7.13 -8.73 -14.25
N MET A 7 -7.44 -7.55 -13.72
CA MET A 7 -7.31 -6.28 -14.45
C MET A 7 -5.83 -5.86 -14.62
N ASN A 8 -4.91 -6.81 -14.45
CA ASN A 8 -3.49 -6.55 -14.30
C ASN A 8 -2.63 -7.68 -14.91
N GLU A 9 -2.67 -7.82 -16.23
CA GLU A 9 -1.70 -8.63 -17.00
C GLU A 9 -0.63 -7.78 -17.69
N GLU A 10 -0.60 -6.47 -17.45
CA GLU A 10 0.36 -5.57 -18.08
C GLU A 10 1.57 -5.34 -17.17
N ASP A 11 2.69 -5.94 -17.58
CA ASP A 11 4.03 -6.01 -16.98
C ASP A 11 4.77 -4.65 -17.03
N ASP A 12 4.06 -3.54 -16.81
CA ASP A 12 4.67 -2.22 -16.68
C ASP A 12 5.10 -2.02 -15.22
N ASN A 13 6.26 -2.62 -14.92
CA ASN A 13 6.94 -2.49 -13.63
C ASN A 13 7.46 -1.06 -13.43
N THR A 14 6.56 -0.20 -12.96
CA THR A 14 6.76 1.23 -12.63
C THR A 14 7.57 1.43 -11.34
N GLY A 15 8.28 0.41 -10.85
CA GLY A 15 8.99 0.44 -9.57
C GLY A 15 8.05 0.40 -8.36
N TYR A 16 6.78 0.03 -8.55
CA TYR A 16 5.88 -0.25 -7.45
C TYR A 16 6.35 -1.50 -6.72
N GLN A 17 6.48 -1.39 -5.41
CA GLN A 17 6.73 -2.55 -4.58
C GLN A 17 5.46 -3.40 -4.61
N GLU A 18 5.45 -4.50 -5.38
CA GLU A 18 4.30 -5.42 -5.45
C GLU A 18 4.08 -6.17 -4.12
N ASP A 19 5.09 -6.15 -3.26
CA ASP A 19 5.06 -6.81 -1.97
C ASP A 19 4.23 -6.05 -0.94
N SER A 20 3.57 -6.82 -0.07
CA SER A 20 2.91 -6.26 1.10
C SER A 20 3.92 -5.72 2.12
N LEU A 21 3.61 -4.58 2.71
CA LEU A 21 4.38 -3.99 3.79
C LEU A 21 3.82 -4.43 5.15
N ILE A 22 4.67 -4.88 6.07
CA ILE A 22 4.27 -5.19 7.45
C ILE A 22 4.73 -4.06 8.36
N LEU A 23 3.78 -3.35 8.96
CA LEU A 23 4.05 -2.16 9.77
C LEU A 23 3.60 -2.32 11.21
N ARG A 24 4.38 -1.74 12.13
CA ARG A 24 3.91 -1.37 13.46
C ARG A 24 3.62 0.13 13.45
N VAL A 25 2.37 0.50 13.70
CA VAL A 25 1.96 1.91 13.70
C VAL A 25 1.70 2.35 15.15
N ALA A 26 2.15 3.56 15.50
CA ALA A 26 1.99 4.12 16.85
C ALA A 26 0.59 4.74 17.10
N ALA A 27 -0.32 4.63 16.14
CA ALA A 27 -1.69 5.07 16.27
C ALA A 27 -2.56 3.94 16.83
N LEU A 28 -3.54 4.33 17.66
CA LEU A 28 -4.55 3.43 18.17
C LEU A 28 -5.69 3.30 17.15
N ASP A 29 -6.36 2.15 17.16
CA ASP A 29 -7.64 1.93 16.46
C ASP A 29 -7.64 2.05 14.91
N ILE A 30 -6.52 1.74 14.26
CA ILE A 30 -6.50 1.58 12.80
C ILE A 30 -7.39 0.39 12.39
N SER A 31 -8.29 0.64 11.43
CA SER A 31 -9.26 -0.32 10.93
C SER A 31 -8.73 -1.04 9.69
N ILE A 32 -9.16 -2.29 9.49
CA ILE A 32 -9.03 -2.93 8.17
C ILE A 32 -9.85 -2.11 7.19
N GLY A 33 -9.29 -1.82 6.02
CA GLY A 33 -9.92 -0.93 5.05
C GLY A 33 -9.40 0.51 5.05
N SER A 34 -8.63 0.91 6.07
CA SER A 34 -8.01 2.24 6.14
C SER A 34 -6.91 2.41 5.08
N ILE A 35 -6.65 3.66 4.70
CA ILE A 35 -5.49 4.05 3.89
C ILE A 35 -4.49 4.74 4.81
N LEU A 36 -3.23 4.30 4.74
CA LEU A 36 -2.09 4.99 5.34
C LEU A 36 -1.34 5.74 4.24
N GLU A 37 -0.85 6.93 4.55
CA GLU A 37 -0.18 7.79 3.59
C GLU A 37 1.07 8.42 4.20
N TRP A 38 2.18 8.38 3.47
CA TRP A 38 3.40 9.12 3.79
C TRP A 38 4.26 9.32 2.54
N ASN A 39 5.32 10.13 2.66
CA ASN A 39 6.33 10.27 1.61
C ASN A 39 7.45 9.24 1.85
N GLU A 40 7.76 8.44 0.85
CA GLU A 40 8.85 7.46 0.84
C GLU A 40 10.04 8.01 0.07
N GLU A 41 11.25 7.83 0.61
CA GLU A 41 12.48 8.10 -0.11
C GLU A 41 12.83 6.90 -0.98
N LEU A 42 12.89 7.09 -2.29
CA LEU A 42 13.35 6.10 -3.24
C LEU A 42 14.87 5.94 -3.15
N ALA A 43 15.41 4.84 -3.69
CA ALA A 43 16.85 4.62 -3.78
C ALA A 43 17.58 5.72 -4.60
N SER A 44 16.86 6.45 -5.46
CA SER A 44 17.35 7.63 -6.18
C SER A 44 17.53 8.87 -5.30
N GLY A 45 17.02 8.87 -4.06
CA GLY A 45 16.92 10.04 -3.18
C GLY A 45 15.68 10.90 -3.44
N GLU A 46 14.81 10.49 -4.37
CA GLU A 46 13.54 11.17 -4.64
C GLU A 46 12.49 10.85 -3.57
N MET A 47 11.73 11.84 -3.14
CA MET A 47 10.61 11.66 -2.21
C MET A 47 9.31 11.49 -3.00
N VAL A 48 8.64 10.35 -2.85
CA VAL A 48 7.37 10.05 -3.52
C VAL A 48 6.26 9.81 -2.51
N ARG A 49 5.10 10.44 -2.73
CA ARG A 49 3.91 10.22 -1.90
C ARG A 49 3.31 8.85 -2.21
N ARG A 50 3.11 8.03 -1.18
CA ARG A 50 2.59 6.66 -1.32
C ARG A 50 1.38 6.44 -0.41
N TRP A 51 0.49 5.56 -0.88
CA TRP A 51 -0.72 5.15 -0.18
C TRP A 51 -0.73 3.63 -0.01
N TRP A 52 -1.14 3.19 1.17
CA TRP A 52 -1.07 1.80 1.60
C TRP A 52 -2.39 1.37 2.22
N TYR A 53 -3.02 0.35 1.64
CA TYR A 53 -4.30 -0.20 2.08
C TYR A 53 -4.10 -1.20 3.21
N VAL A 54 -4.73 -0.95 4.36
CA VAL A 54 -4.67 -1.87 5.52
C VAL A 54 -5.54 -3.09 5.23
N HIS A 55 -4.91 -4.18 4.78
CA HIS A 55 -5.58 -5.43 4.42
C HIS A 55 -5.91 -6.29 5.63
N ARG A 56 -4.97 -6.43 6.58
CA ARG A 56 -5.13 -7.24 7.79
C ARG A 56 -4.40 -6.61 8.95
N LYS A 57 -4.84 -6.95 10.17
CA LYS A 57 -4.08 -6.68 11.39
C LYS A 57 -4.00 -7.92 12.26
N PHE A 58 -2.88 -8.10 12.93
CA PHE A 58 -2.66 -9.21 13.85
C PHE A 58 -1.93 -8.73 15.09
N ASN A 59 -2.29 -9.31 16.22
CA ASN A 59 -1.61 -9.04 17.49
C ASN A 59 -0.30 -9.82 17.52
N TYR A 60 0.75 -9.18 18.01
CA TYR A 60 2.06 -9.80 18.19
C TYR A 60 2.50 -9.70 19.66
N GLY A 61 3.16 -10.77 20.12
CA GLY A 61 3.64 -10.92 21.48
C GLY A 61 2.67 -11.68 22.41
N THR A 62 3.21 -12.19 23.52
CA THR A 62 2.53 -13.04 24.50
C THR A 62 1.38 -12.36 25.26
N ALA A 63 1.28 -11.03 25.19
CA ALA A 63 0.21 -10.24 25.80
C ALA A 63 -0.47 -9.25 24.82
N ALA A 64 -0.39 -9.48 23.50
CA ALA A 64 -0.91 -8.56 22.48
C ALA A 64 -0.40 -7.11 22.64
N VAL A 65 0.88 -6.96 23.00
CA VAL A 65 1.53 -5.68 23.32
C VAL A 65 1.65 -4.76 22.09
N GLY A 66 1.50 -5.30 20.89
CA GLY A 66 1.46 -4.52 19.67
C GLY A 66 0.59 -5.13 18.60
N THR A 67 0.11 -4.28 17.71
CA THR A 67 -0.58 -4.66 16.48
C THR A 67 0.35 -4.44 15.30
N LEU A 68 0.46 -5.47 14.46
CA LEU A 68 1.09 -5.39 13.15
C LEU A 68 0.01 -5.32 12.08
N PHE A 69 0.27 -4.51 11.06
CA PHE A 69 -0.62 -4.27 9.94
C PHE A 69 0.02 -4.81 8.68
N VAL A 70 -0.71 -5.65 7.94
CA VAL A 70 -0.35 -6.01 6.57
C VAL A 70 -0.99 -4.98 5.66
N CYS A 71 -0.14 -4.24 4.95
CA CYS A 71 -0.53 -3.18 4.05
C CYS A 71 -0.23 -3.58 2.60
N ILE A 72 -1.19 -3.37 1.71
CA ILE A 72 -1.04 -3.61 0.28
C ILE A 72 -0.80 -2.26 -0.40
N PRO A 73 0.16 -2.14 -1.33
CA PRO A 73 0.39 -0.90 -2.07
C PRO A 73 -0.90 -0.50 -2.81
N CYS A 74 -1.30 0.76 -2.70
CA CYS A 74 -2.32 1.31 -3.59
C CYS A 74 -1.63 1.70 -4.89
N ARG A 75 -2.25 1.39 -6.04
CA ARG A 75 -1.85 2.03 -7.29
C ARG A 75 -2.23 3.49 -7.20
N THR A 76 -1.27 4.39 -7.35
CA THR A 76 -1.60 5.81 -7.45
C THR A 76 -2.46 5.98 -8.70
N PHE A 77 -3.62 6.60 -8.54
CA PHE A 77 -4.37 7.18 -9.65
C PHE A 77 -3.65 8.44 -10.10
N GLU A 78 -2.40 8.32 -10.56
CA GLU A 78 -1.84 9.38 -11.39
C GLU A 78 -2.62 9.27 -12.69
N GLU A 79 -3.76 9.95 -12.73
CA GLU A 79 -4.39 10.32 -13.99
C GLU A 79 -3.25 10.82 -14.87
N SER A 80 -3.10 10.16 -16.00
CA SER A 80 -2.56 10.76 -17.20
C SER A 80 -3.34 12.05 -17.47
N VAL A 81 -2.97 13.12 -16.77
CA VAL A 81 -3.16 14.48 -17.27
C VAL A 81 -2.14 14.60 -18.40
N SER A 82 -2.43 13.92 -19.50
CA SER A 82 -1.99 14.38 -20.80
C SER A 82 -2.74 15.70 -20.99
N ASP A 83 -2.10 16.80 -20.58
CA ASP A 83 -2.48 18.12 -21.05
C ASP A 83 -2.55 18.01 -22.57
N GLY A 84 -3.77 18.08 -23.10
CA GLY A 84 -4.00 18.12 -24.52
C GLY A 84 -3.41 19.43 -25.06
N GLU A 85 -2.30 19.33 -25.77
CA GLU A 85 -1.88 20.28 -26.80
C GLU A 85 -1.84 19.59 -28.17
#